data_AF-A0A2N6TZE9-F1
#
_entry.id   AF-A0A2N6TZE9-F1
#
_cell.length_a   1.000
_cell.length_b   1.000
_cell.length_c   1.000
_cell.angle_alpha   90.00
_cell.angle_beta   90.00
_cell.angle_gamma   90.00
#
_symmetry.space_group_name_H-M   'P 1'
#
loop_
_entity.id
_entity.type
_entity.pdbx_description
1 polymer ?
#
loop_
_entity_poly.entity_id
_entity_poly.type
_entity_poly.pdbx_seq_one_letter_code
_entity_poly.pdbx_strand_id
1 'polypeptide(L)'
;MSTADPRDPHDDIDAEFARLTEGLSLDDGDALTVEDVLAESDGGDDTPCIAVIATSVATAKALAGMIRLGVEARTDGLTIPEGTRTVETSTGAIAVGALQEAAAHDLAAITSTALQRNGLVLFWRRGDRMTATRYMTGERSEDISPVIVLGAVDDVVEELLLGARSVEELGEGLDPAALSRTEALTWIATGRKRK
;
A
#
# COMPACT_ATOMS: atom_id res chain seq x y z
N MET A 1 -1.55 37.54 -73.04
CA MET A 1 -1.60 36.17 -72.51
C MET A 1 -0.95 36.21 -71.14
N SER A 2 -1.76 36.22 -70.08
CA SER A 2 -1.29 36.23 -68.69
C SER A 2 -1.46 34.81 -68.15
N THR A 3 -0.34 34.18 -67.85
CA THR A 3 -0.24 32.82 -67.31
C THR A 3 -0.56 32.86 -65.82
N ALA A 4 -1.49 32.00 -65.40
CA ALA A 4 -1.95 31.85 -64.04
C ALA A 4 -0.82 31.41 -63.09
N ASP A 5 -0.83 32.02 -61.90
CA ASP A 5 0.02 31.73 -60.75
C ASP A 5 -0.43 30.41 -60.08
N PRO A 6 0.47 29.49 -59.70
CA PRO A 6 0.09 28.27 -58.98
C PRO A 6 -0.15 28.60 -57.50
N ARG A 7 -1.33 28.24 -56.99
CA ARG A 7 -1.70 28.38 -55.58
C ARG A 7 -0.71 27.61 -54.69
N ASP A 8 -0.21 28.28 -53.66
CA ASP A 8 0.70 27.73 -52.66
C ASP A 8 -0.05 26.68 -51.79
N PRO A 9 0.41 25.41 -51.72
CA PRO A 9 -0.26 24.36 -50.97
C PRO A 9 -0.24 24.54 -49.44
N HIS A 10 0.46 25.55 -48.91
CA HIS A 10 0.44 25.87 -47.48
C HIS A 10 -0.87 26.52 -47.00
N ASP A 11 -1.58 27.27 -47.86
CA ASP A 11 -2.84 27.94 -47.49
C ASP A 11 -4.01 26.95 -47.28
N ASP A 12 -3.95 25.76 -47.89
CA ASP A 12 -5.01 24.76 -47.76
C ASP A 12 -4.97 24.03 -46.41
N ILE A 13 -3.79 23.85 -45.81
CA ILE A 13 -3.62 23.17 -44.52
C ILE A 13 -4.14 24.07 -43.38
N ASP A 14 -3.83 25.36 -43.43
CA ASP A 14 -4.28 26.32 -42.42
C ASP A 14 -5.81 26.49 -42.47
N ALA A 15 -6.40 26.44 -43.68
CA ALA A 15 -7.85 26.47 -43.86
C ALA A 15 -8.54 25.17 -43.41
N GLU A 16 -7.92 24.01 -43.62
CA GLU A 16 -8.43 22.73 -43.12
C GLU A 16 -8.37 22.67 -41.59
N PHE A 17 -7.26 23.14 -41.01
CA PHE A 17 -7.05 23.17 -39.57
C PHE A 17 -8.03 24.13 -38.89
N ALA A 18 -8.24 25.32 -39.47
CA ALA A 18 -9.22 26.28 -38.98
C ALA A 18 -10.64 25.69 -38.98
N ARG A 19 -11.06 24.97 -40.04
CA ARG A 19 -12.37 24.30 -40.08
C ARG A 19 -12.49 23.15 -39.09
N LEU A 20 -11.41 22.42 -38.84
CA LEU A 20 -11.38 21.32 -37.88
C LEU A 20 -11.52 21.83 -36.43
N THR A 21 -11.02 23.05 -36.16
CA THR A 21 -11.03 23.68 -34.83
C THR A 21 -12.22 24.60 -34.59
N GLU A 22 -12.95 25.01 -35.63
CA GLU A 22 -14.14 25.87 -35.54
C GLU A 22 -15.30 25.25 -34.72
N GLY A 23 -15.30 23.92 -34.54
CA GLY A 23 -16.27 23.19 -33.71
C GLY A 23 -15.80 22.92 -32.28
N LEU A 24 -14.56 23.27 -31.95
CA LEU A 24 -13.97 23.12 -30.62
C LEU A 24 -13.94 24.49 -29.93
N SER A 25 -15.08 25.16 -29.84
CA SER A 25 -15.21 26.32 -28.95
C SER A 25 -15.10 25.82 -27.51
N LEU A 26 -13.91 25.94 -26.93
CA LEU A 26 -13.67 25.84 -25.50
C LEU A 26 -14.42 27.01 -24.86
N ASP A 27 -15.62 26.76 -24.35
CA ASP A 27 -16.26 27.65 -23.38
C ASP A 27 -15.33 27.67 -22.16
N ASP A 28 -14.72 28.83 -21.88
CA ASP A 28 -13.64 29.06 -20.89
C ASP A 28 -14.12 28.93 -19.41
N GLY A 29 -15.00 27.96 -19.14
CA GLY A 29 -15.53 27.67 -17.80
C GLY A 29 -15.15 26.31 -17.23
N ASP A 30 -14.91 25.30 -18.08
CA ASP A 30 -14.66 23.89 -17.67
C ASP A 30 -13.62 23.22 -18.59
N ALA A 31 -12.54 23.94 -18.93
CA ALA A 31 -11.41 23.32 -19.61
C ALA A 31 -10.75 22.33 -18.65
N LEU A 32 -10.95 21.02 -18.87
CA LEU A 32 -10.39 19.93 -18.07
C LEU A 32 -8.88 20.17 -17.88
N THR A 33 -8.46 20.49 -16.67
CA THR A 33 -7.06 20.80 -16.39
C THR A 33 -6.25 19.52 -16.22
N VAL A 34 -4.94 19.62 -16.38
CA VAL A 34 -4.04 18.49 -16.07
C VAL A 34 -4.19 18.12 -14.59
N GLU A 35 -4.41 19.10 -13.73
CA GLU A 35 -4.72 18.93 -12.32
C GLU A 35 -6.02 18.14 -12.09
N ASP A 36 -7.07 18.34 -12.89
CA ASP A 36 -8.31 17.56 -12.82
C ASP A 36 -8.09 16.10 -13.24
N VAL A 37 -7.35 15.88 -14.33
CA VAL A 37 -7.01 14.52 -14.80
C VAL A 37 -6.13 13.78 -13.79
N LEU A 38 -5.21 14.49 -13.13
CA LEU A 38 -4.37 13.94 -12.06
C LEU A 38 -5.18 13.67 -10.79
N ALA A 39 -6.15 14.53 -10.44
CA ALA A 39 -7.07 14.31 -9.33
C ALA A 39 -8.02 13.12 -9.57
N GLU A 40 -8.47 12.92 -10.81
CA GLU A 40 -9.25 11.74 -11.21
C GLU A 40 -8.40 10.46 -11.32
N SER A 41 -7.11 10.59 -11.68
CA SER A 41 -6.13 9.48 -11.67
C SER A 41 -5.72 9.06 -10.26
N ASP A 42 -5.80 9.98 -9.30
CA ASP A 42 -5.74 9.71 -7.86
C ASP A 42 -7.08 9.19 -7.30
N GLY A 43 -7.96 8.72 -8.20
CA GLY A 43 -9.28 8.10 -8.00
C GLY A 43 -9.58 7.87 -6.54
N GLY A 44 -10.45 8.74 -5.99
CA GLY A 44 -10.57 9.12 -4.59
C GLY A 44 -10.35 8.06 -3.50
N ASP A 45 -10.38 8.52 -2.25
CA ASP A 45 -10.21 7.74 -1.02
C ASP A 45 -11.13 6.49 -0.91
N ASP A 46 -12.09 6.34 -1.85
CA ASP A 46 -13.00 5.21 -2.01
C ASP A 46 -12.37 3.95 -2.63
N THR A 47 -11.17 4.01 -3.22
CA THR A 47 -10.52 2.80 -3.75
C THR A 47 -10.06 1.90 -2.60
N PRO A 48 -10.53 0.63 -2.48
CA PRO A 48 -10.18 -0.22 -1.36
C PRO A 48 -8.67 -0.48 -1.28
N CYS A 49 -8.11 -0.20 -0.10
CA CYS A 49 -6.71 -0.44 0.21
C CYS A 49 -6.55 -1.57 1.22
N ILE A 50 -5.51 -2.37 1.06
CA ILE A 50 -5.15 -3.40 2.04
C ILE A 50 -3.63 -3.45 2.21
N ALA A 51 -3.20 -3.58 3.46
CA ALA A 51 -1.82 -3.80 3.85
C ALA A 51 -1.69 -5.16 4.52
N VAL A 52 -0.66 -5.92 4.15
CA VAL A 52 -0.30 -7.19 4.78
C VAL A 52 1.20 -7.20 5.08
N ILE A 53 1.56 -7.32 6.35
CA ILE A 53 2.94 -7.47 6.81
C ILE A 53 3.22 -8.95 7.03
N ALA A 54 4.02 -9.52 6.13
CA ALA A 54 4.50 -10.88 6.23
C ALA A 54 5.75 -10.95 7.12
N THR A 55 5.73 -11.85 8.11
CA THR A 55 6.82 -11.99 9.09
C THR A 55 7.18 -13.46 9.32
N SER A 56 8.34 -13.69 9.94
CA SER A 56 8.74 -15.01 10.45
C SER A 56 8.30 -15.26 11.90
N VAL A 57 7.41 -14.43 12.45
CA VAL A 57 6.95 -14.57 13.82
C VAL A 57 5.97 -15.74 13.90
N ALA A 58 6.21 -16.66 14.82
CA ALA A 58 5.49 -17.92 14.88
C ALA A 58 4.05 -17.83 15.40
N THR A 59 3.67 -16.72 16.05
CA THR A 59 2.32 -16.56 16.62
C THR A 59 1.82 -15.13 16.51
N ALA A 60 0.53 -14.94 16.25
CA ALA A 60 -0.16 -13.66 16.22
C ALA A 60 0.01 -12.91 17.53
N LYS A 61 -0.07 -13.63 18.65
CA LYS A 61 0.12 -13.06 19.99
C LYS A 61 1.51 -12.46 20.18
N ALA A 62 2.56 -13.16 19.73
CA ALA A 62 3.92 -12.61 19.78
C ALA A 62 4.06 -11.40 18.85
N LEU A 63 3.47 -11.46 17.64
CA LEU A 63 3.51 -10.37 16.68
C LEU A 63 2.81 -9.12 17.23
N ALA A 64 1.62 -9.26 17.83
CA ALA A 64 0.89 -8.15 18.44
C ALA A 64 1.72 -7.45 19.53
N GLY A 65 2.35 -8.24 20.40
CA GLY A 65 3.25 -7.72 21.43
C GLY A 65 4.45 -7.00 20.83
N MET A 66 5.04 -7.53 19.75
CA MET A 66 6.17 -6.90 19.06
C MET A 66 5.79 -5.56 18.46
N ILE A 67 4.64 -5.47 17.77
CA ILE A 67 4.13 -4.22 17.20
C ILE A 67 3.94 -3.17 18.30
N ARG A 68 3.32 -3.54 19.44
CA ARG A 68 3.13 -2.64 20.58
C ARG A 68 4.46 -2.13 21.18
N LEU A 69 5.45 -3.01 21.31
CA LEU A 69 6.78 -2.59 21.78
C LEU A 69 7.57 -1.82 20.72
N GLY A 70 7.28 -2.03 19.44
CA GLY A 70 7.86 -1.28 18.32
C GLY A 70 7.58 0.20 18.45
N VAL A 71 6.34 0.59 18.79
CA VAL A 71 5.95 1.99 19.05
C VAL A 71 6.85 2.60 20.13
N GLU A 72 7.04 1.89 21.24
CA GLU A 72 7.82 2.36 22.38
C GLU A 72 9.32 2.49 22.08
N ALA A 73 9.81 1.74 21.09
CA ALA A 73 11.21 1.75 20.69
C ALA A 73 11.52 2.87 19.69
N ARG A 74 10.49 3.51 19.12
CA ARG A 74 10.63 4.62 18.18
C ARG A 74 10.51 5.97 18.88
N THR A 75 11.08 7.00 18.25
CA THR A 75 11.10 8.38 18.77
C THR A 75 10.42 9.39 17.83
N ASP A 76 9.88 8.91 16.72
CA ASP A 76 9.23 9.72 15.67
C ASP A 76 7.73 9.92 15.89
N GLY A 77 7.17 9.36 16.96
CA GLY A 77 5.77 9.55 17.34
C GLY A 77 4.77 8.73 16.52
N LEU A 78 5.23 7.77 15.72
CA LEU A 78 4.33 6.87 15.00
C LEU A 78 3.48 6.05 15.97
N THR A 79 2.22 5.86 15.60
CA THR A 79 1.27 5.05 16.36
C THR A 79 0.78 3.89 15.50
N ILE A 80 0.22 2.87 16.13
CA ILE A 80 -0.33 1.74 15.39
C ILE A 80 -1.60 2.21 14.69
N PRO A 81 -1.69 2.09 13.35
CA PRO A 81 -2.88 2.50 12.63
C PRO A 81 -4.13 1.73 13.08
N GLU A 82 -5.25 2.44 13.14
CA GLU A 82 -6.56 1.85 13.44
C GLU A 82 -6.91 0.75 12.42
N GLY A 83 -7.63 -0.28 12.87
CA GLY A 83 -8.00 -1.41 12.01
C GLY A 83 -6.88 -2.43 11.79
N THR A 84 -5.68 -2.20 12.34
CA THR A 84 -4.61 -3.20 12.36
C THR A 84 -5.01 -4.40 13.21
N ARG A 85 -4.88 -5.59 12.64
CA ARG A 85 -5.06 -6.87 13.34
C ARG A 85 -3.87 -7.77 13.10
N THR A 86 -3.51 -8.57 14.08
CA THR A 86 -2.57 -9.68 13.92
C THR A 86 -3.32 -10.99 13.92
N VAL A 87 -2.97 -11.88 13.00
CA VAL A 87 -3.65 -13.17 12.80
C VAL A 87 -2.64 -14.29 12.60
N GLU A 88 -3.05 -15.49 13.02
CA GLU A 88 -2.29 -16.71 12.80
C GLU A 88 -2.47 -17.17 11.35
N THR A 89 -1.40 -17.71 10.77
CA THR A 89 -1.41 -18.37 9.47
C THR A 89 -0.85 -19.78 9.62
N SER A 90 -0.81 -20.55 8.53
CA SER A 90 -0.22 -21.90 8.57
C SER A 90 1.30 -21.88 8.74
N THR A 91 1.95 -20.79 8.31
CA THR A 91 3.41 -20.63 8.35
C THR A 91 3.92 -19.67 9.44
N GLY A 92 3.04 -19.01 10.17
CA GLY A 92 3.41 -18.08 11.24
C GLY A 92 2.30 -17.08 11.53
N ALA A 93 2.64 -15.80 11.49
CA ALA A 93 1.69 -14.73 11.74
C ALA A 93 1.95 -13.51 10.86
N ILE A 94 0.85 -12.84 10.52
CA ILE A 94 0.83 -11.61 9.73
C ILE A 94 0.13 -10.49 10.51
N ALA A 95 0.46 -9.24 10.16
CA ALA A 95 -0.35 -8.09 10.53
C ALA A 95 -1.06 -7.58 9.29
N VAL A 96 -2.35 -7.27 9.40
CA VAL A 96 -3.21 -6.91 8.28
C VAL A 96 -4.15 -5.77 8.66
N GLY A 97 -4.49 -4.94 7.69
CA GLY A 97 -5.51 -3.90 7.86
C GLY A 97 -5.91 -3.26 6.54
N ALA A 98 -7.10 -2.67 6.50
CA ALA A 98 -7.50 -1.77 5.43
C ALA A 98 -6.82 -0.42 5.63
N LEU A 99 -5.55 -0.32 5.20
CA LEU A 99 -4.69 0.82 5.49
C LEU A 99 -4.31 1.56 4.22
N GLN A 100 -4.34 2.89 4.29
CA GLN A 100 -3.72 3.73 3.27
C GLN A 100 -2.21 3.59 3.27
N GLU A 101 -1.57 3.94 2.15
CA GLU A 101 -0.14 3.69 1.90
C GLU A 101 0.76 4.19 3.03
N ALA A 102 0.54 5.42 3.49
CA ALA A 102 1.32 6.01 4.59
C ALA A 102 1.19 5.20 5.88
N ALA A 103 -0.04 4.87 6.29
CA ALA A 103 -0.31 4.07 7.49
C ALA A 103 0.26 2.65 7.38
N ALA A 104 0.21 2.06 6.18
CA ALA A 104 0.80 0.75 5.91
C ALA A 104 2.33 0.76 6.12
N HIS A 105 3.00 1.81 5.63
CA HIS A 105 4.43 2.03 5.83
C HIS A 105 4.79 2.33 7.28
N ASP A 106 3.96 3.09 8.01
CA ASP A 106 4.14 3.36 9.44
C ASP A 106 4.08 2.05 10.26
N LEU A 107 3.08 1.21 9.98
CA LEU A 107 2.96 -0.09 10.63
C LEU A 107 4.18 -0.99 10.34
N ALA A 108 4.68 -0.99 9.10
CA ALA A 108 5.88 -1.75 8.72
C ALA A 108 7.14 -1.25 9.42
N ALA A 109 7.29 0.08 9.56
CA ALA A 109 8.39 0.69 10.30
C ALA A 109 8.32 0.33 11.79
N ILE A 110 7.15 0.44 12.43
CA ILE A 110 6.92 0.03 13.82
C ILE A 110 7.28 -1.44 14.03
N THR A 111 6.74 -2.31 13.18
CA THR A 111 6.91 -3.77 13.31
C THR A 111 8.37 -4.19 13.13
N SER A 112 9.06 -3.63 12.13
CA SER A 112 10.46 -3.97 11.84
C SER A 112 11.44 -3.44 12.89
N THR A 113 11.13 -2.31 13.55
CA THR A 113 11.91 -1.83 14.70
C THR A 113 11.96 -2.88 15.82
N ALA A 114 10.84 -3.54 16.10
CA ALA A 114 10.78 -4.58 17.14
C ALA A 114 11.47 -5.89 16.70
N LEU A 115 11.43 -6.22 15.41
CA LEU A 115 11.97 -7.47 14.89
C LEU A 115 13.49 -7.47 14.68
N GLN A 116 14.16 -6.31 14.73
CA GLN A 116 15.61 -6.00 14.67
C GLN A 116 16.50 -6.91 13.80
N ARG A 117 16.58 -8.21 14.09
CA ARG A 117 17.36 -9.22 13.36
C ARG A 117 16.60 -9.86 12.21
N ASN A 118 15.28 -9.84 12.25
CA ASN A 118 14.43 -10.41 11.23
C ASN A 118 13.80 -9.26 10.44
N GLY A 119 14.06 -9.22 9.14
CA GLY A 119 13.33 -8.33 8.24
C GLY A 119 11.88 -8.78 8.08
N LEU A 120 11.07 -7.89 7.50
CA LEU A 120 9.71 -8.19 7.09
C LEU A 120 9.45 -7.67 5.68
N VAL A 121 8.34 -8.10 5.10
CA VAL A 121 7.85 -7.54 3.83
C VAL A 121 6.47 -6.95 4.07
N LEU A 122 6.31 -5.69 3.69
CA LEU A 122 5.02 -5.04 3.55
C LEU A 122 4.51 -5.29 2.14
N PHE A 123 3.36 -5.93 2.02
CA PHE A 123 2.55 -5.90 0.81
C PHE A 123 1.48 -4.83 0.97
N TRP A 124 1.32 -3.99 -0.04
CA TRP A 124 0.26 -2.99 -0.06
C TRP A 124 -0.44 -3.04 -1.42
N ARG A 125 -1.77 -2.95 -1.41
CA ARG A 125 -2.57 -2.87 -2.63
C ARG A 125 -3.58 -1.74 -2.52
N ARG A 126 -3.75 -1.01 -3.62
CA ARG A 126 -4.87 -0.10 -3.91
C ARG A 126 -5.39 -0.42 -5.30
N GLY A 127 -6.63 -0.90 -5.41
CA GLY A 127 -7.21 -1.31 -6.69
C GLY A 127 -6.38 -2.43 -7.36
N ASP A 128 -5.85 -2.15 -8.54
CA ASP A 128 -4.99 -3.05 -9.34
C ASP A 128 -3.49 -2.87 -9.05
N ARG A 129 -3.10 -1.81 -8.34
CA ARG A 129 -1.71 -1.53 -7.98
C ARG A 129 -1.34 -2.32 -6.74
N MET A 130 -0.30 -3.14 -6.85
CA MET A 130 0.27 -3.92 -5.75
C MET A 130 1.78 -3.66 -5.63
N THR A 131 2.26 -3.48 -4.41
CA THR A 131 3.67 -3.30 -4.07
C THR A 131 4.10 -4.32 -3.03
N ALA A 132 5.40 -4.63 -3.01
CA ALA A 132 6.03 -5.37 -1.93
C ALA A 132 7.33 -4.64 -1.56
N THR A 133 7.45 -4.25 -0.30
CA THR A 133 8.57 -3.43 0.20
C THR A 133 9.21 -4.12 1.38
N ARG A 134 10.53 -4.29 1.34
CA ARG A 134 11.28 -4.86 2.45
C ARG A 134 11.52 -3.81 3.53
N TYR A 135 11.35 -4.21 4.79
CA TYR A 135 11.74 -3.41 5.94
C TYR A 135 12.74 -4.15 6.83
N MET A 136 13.68 -3.39 7.38
CA MET A 136 14.67 -3.89 8.31
C MET A 136 14.96 -2.83 9.36
N THR A 137 14.97 -3.21 10.64
CA THR A 137 15.34 -2.31 11.76
C THR A 137 14.58 -0.97 11.80
N GLY A 138 13.35 -0.92 11.30
CA GLY A 138 12.54 0.30 11.27
C GLY A 138 12.68 1.13 10.00
N GLU A 139 13.50 0.71 9.04
CA GLU A 139 13.84 1.43 7.83
C GLU A 139 13.31 0.73 6.57
N ARG A 140 12.80 1.53 5.63
CA ARG A 140 12.44 1.07 4.29
C ARG A 140 13.71 0.71 3.54
N SER A 141 13.76 -0.50 3.01
CA SER A 141 14.84 -0.98 2.16
C SER A 141 14.44 -0.82 0.69
N GLU A 142 14.51 -1.90 -0.09
CA GLU A 142 14.14 -1.93 -1.50
C GLU A 142 12.71 -2.43 -1.72
N ASP A 143 12.13 -2.00 -2.84
CA ASP A 143 10.93 -2.62 -3.39
C ASP A 143 11.32 -3.89 -4.15
N ILE A 144 10.53 -4.94 -3.94
CA ILE A 144 10.74 -6.28 -4.47
C ILE A 144 9.53 -6.68 -5.30
N SER A 145 9.73 -7.54 -6.30
CA SER A 145 8.63 -8.04 -7.12
C SER A 145 7.63 -8.82 -6.24
N PRO A 146 6.34 -8.42 -6.17
CA PRO A 146 5.35 -9.13 -5.36
C PRO A 146 5.27 -10.61 -5.75
N VAL A 147 5.29 -10.92 -7.05
CA VAL A 147 5.21 -12.28 -7.58
C VAL A 147 6.31 -13.20 -7.04
N ILE A 148 7.53 -12.68 -6.88
CA ILE A 148 8.67 -13.48 -6.38
C ILE A 148 8.49 -13.80 -4.90
N VAL A 149 7.98 -12.84 -4.12
CA VAL A 149 7.91 -12.96 -2.66
C VAL A 149 6.66 -13.71 -2.22
N LEU A 150 5.56 -13.60 -2.97
CA LEU A 150 4.32 -14.31 -2.67
C LEU A 150 4.51 -15.82 -2.61
N GLY A 151 5.36 -16.39 -3.49
CA GLY A 151 5.70 -17.82 -3.44
C GLY A 151 6.48 -18.27 -2.20
N ALA A 152 6.89 -17.35 -1.32
CA ALA A 152 7.62 -17.64 -0.08
C ALA A 152 6.81 -17.33 1.20
N VAL A 153 5.58 -16.85 1.08
CA VAL A 153 4.68 -16.57 2.21
C VAL A 153 3.48 -17.52 2.19
N ASP A 154 2.62 -17.41 3.20
CA ASP A 154 1.37 -18.17 3.28
C ASP A 154 0.38 -17.73 2.18
N ASP A 155 -0.32 -18.67 1.56
CA ASP A 155 -1.31 -18.43 0.49
C ASP A 155 -2.36 -17.38 0.91
N VAL A 156 -2.67 -17.28 2.21
CA VAL A 156 -3.62 -16.28 2.73
C VAL A 156 -3.19 -14.84 2.40
N VAL A 157 -1.89 -14.56 2.27
CA VAL A 157 -1.39 -13.23 1.90
C VAL A 157 -1.80 -12.89 0.46
N GLU A 158 -1.64 -13.84 -0.46
CA GLU A 158 -2.07 -13.69 -1.85
C GLU A 158 -3.59 -13.57 -1.93
N GLU A 159 -4.34 -14.44 -1.23
CA GLU A 159 -5.81 -14.40 -1.20
C GLU A 159 -6.35 -13.03 -0.74
N LEU A 160 -5.76 -12.44 0.30
CA LEU A 160 -6.11 -11.12 0.81
C LEU A 160 -5.81 -10.02 -0.20
N LEU A 161 -4.63 -10.07 -0.83
CA LEU A 161 -4.22 -9.10 -1.83
C LEU A 161 -5.05 -9.21 -3.11
N LEU A 162 -5.49 -10.41 -3.50
CA LEU A 162 -6.40 -10.57 -4.64
C LEU A 162 -7.85 -10.22 -4.29
N GLY A 163 -8.18 -10.07 -3.00
CA GLY A 163 -9.54 -9.90 -2.52
C GLY A 163 -10.38 -11.17 -2.62
N ALA A 164 -9.75 -12.34 -2.81
CA ALA A 164 -10.40 -13.64 -2.75
C ALA A 164 -10.82 -14.01 -1.33
N ARG A 165 -10.17 -13.39 -0.33
CA ARG A 165 -10.49 -13.50 1.09
C ARG A 165 -10.52 -12.13 1.73
N SER A 166 -11.47 -11.89 2.63
CA SER A 166 -11.57 -10.65 3.41
C SER A 166 -10.85 -10.77 4.76
N VAL A 167 -10.55 -9.63 5.38
CA VAL A 167 -9.88 -9.60 6.70
C VAL A 167 -10.77 -10.21 7.79
N GLU A 168 -12.09 -10.06 7.66
CA GLU A 168 -13.11 -10.59 8.57
C GLU A 168 -13.13 -12.12 8.57
N GLU A 169 -12.82 -12.73 7.42
CA GLU A 169 -12.76 -14.19 7.25
C GLU A 169 -11.50 -14.82 7.86
N LEU A 170 -10.57 -14.01 8.38
CA LEU A 170 -9.38 -14.48 9.11
C LEU A 170 -9.68 -14.72 10.60
N GLY A 171 -10.88 -14.38 11.06
CA GLY A 171 -11.28 -14.40 12.47
C GLY A 171 -11.06 -13.06 13.17
N GLU A 172 -11.26 -13.03 14.49
CA GLU A 172 -11.22 -11.78 15.27
C GLU A 172 -9.82 -11.14 15.26
N GLY A 173 -8.76 -11.96 15.26
CA GLY A 173 -7.38 -11.49 15.39
C GLY A 173 -7.10 -10.82 16.74
N LEU A 174 -5.91 -10.23 16.89
CA LEU A 174 -5.55 -9.43 18.05
C LEU A 174 -5.23 -8.00 17.60
N ASP A 175 -5.84 -7.03 18.26
CA ASP A 175 -5.52 -5.61 18.11
C ASP A 175 -4.26 -5.26 18.94
N PRO A 176 -3.11 -4.97 18.30
CA PRO A 176 -1.90 -4.56 19.02
C PRO A 176 -2.01 -3.18 19.68
N ALA A 177 -2.92 -2.30 19.22
CA ALA A 177 -3.12 -0.97 19.80
C ALA A 177 -3.78 -1.04 21.19
N ALA A 178 -4.64 -2.05 21.41
CA ALA A 178 -5.32 -2.30 22.68
C ALA A 178 -4.40 -2.85 23.79
N LEU A 179 -3.18 -3.27 23.47
CA LEU A 179 -2.28 -3.90 24.43
C LEU A 179 -1.57 -2.88 25.32
N SER A 180 -1.51 -3.16 26.62
CA SER A 180 -0.56 -2.46 27.48
C SER A 180 0.88 -2.94 27.21
N ARG A 181 1.86 -2.10 27.55
CA ARG A 181 3.29 -2.44 27.47
C ARG A 181 3.63 -3.71 28.26
N THR A 182 3.06 -3.86 29.45
CA THR A 182 3.33 -5.00 30.34
C THR A 182 2.77 -6.31 29.76
N GLU A 183 1.58 -6.28 29.17
CA GLU A 183 1.00 -7.42 28.46
C GLU A 183 1.85 -7.82 27.26
N ALA A 184 2.27 -6.84 26.44
CA ALA A 184 3.14 -7.07 25.29
C ALA A 184 4.47 -7.74 25.69
N LEU A 185 5.13 -7.26 26.75
CA LEU A 185 6.34 -7.88 27.31
C LEU A 185 6.10 -9.33 27.76
N THR A 186 4.96 -9.58 28.42
CA THR A 186 4.58 -10.93 28.89
C THR A 186 4.36 -11.88 27.72
N TRP A 187 3.70 -11.41 26.66
CA TRP A 187 3.40 -12.20 25.47
C TRP A 187 4.68 -12.61 24.73
N ILE A 188 5.64 -11.68 24.59
CA ILE A 188 6.94 -11.99 23.96
C ILE A 188 7.77 -12.93 24.83
N ALA A 189 7.81 -12.72 26.15
CA ALA A 189 8.59 -13.55 27.07
C ALA A 189 8.10 -15.01 27.13
N THR A 190 6.78 -15.21 27.04
CA THR A 190 6.17 -16.54 27.05
C THR A 190 6.38 -17.29 25.74
N GLY A 191 6.32 -16.60 24.60
CA GLY A 191 6.61 -17.20 23.28
C GLY A 191 8.04 -17.74 23.16
N ARG A 192 9.01 -17.14 23.87
CA ARG A 192 10.42 -17.55 23.85
C ARG A 192 10.70 -18.89 24.55
N LYS A 193 9.78 -19.37 25.40
CA LYS A 193 9.92 -20.62 26.18
C LYS A 193 9.54 -21.90 25.42
N ARG A 194 8.93 -21.77 24.24
CA ARG A 194 8.71 -22.91 23.33
C ARG A 194 9.96 -23.10 22.45
N LYS A 195 10.96 -23.77 22.99
CA LYS A 195 12.07 -24.37 22.23
C LYS A 195 12.49 -25.67 22.89
#